data_AF-A0AAV1JR08-F1
#
_entry.id   AF-A0AAV1JR08-F1
#
_cell.length_a   1.000
_cell.length_b   1.000
_cell.length_c   1.000
_cell.angle_alpha   90.00
_cell.angle_beta   90.00
_cell.angle_gamma   90.00
#
_symmetry.space_group_name_H-M   'P 1'
#
loop_
_entity.id
_entity.type
_entity.pdbx_description
1 polymer ?
#
loop_
_entity_poly.entity_id
_entity_poly.type
_entity_poly.pdbx_seq_one_letter_code
_entity_poly.pdbx_strand_id
1 'polypeptide(L)'
;MSIEGDGNPDEYVVTALQIFEYCGADSSSTLRVDSLMDKFAPFVKTKKAEYSYLKSLLDPERTNPEITVTKLAETLNEYSENQKIKVDLEESFNLKSGPAPHDSDSGISTDGFQLLEELHCELKEKSHLAQQLRSQLDFSDRQHEEALASLTAERDSLRSHLNMLREENMTLTHVRRDYEDVCERLCLSEKALDETRRELECNKKRLRVLTEQVCTLETEKLTLTDLLEKSKAECHHINEMYASRQSALLEQNERLRSEHANLSVRLQDHEEFMHTVVKEKVTIEMELKELLNKTNQTHHKMDRSIDVSYTDDQMLSALDSLNVDSRFHNEQVSTPSQTDLPCSECVKRNGSHGLRRYLWEPLKCLFQLFAVVCFMFAITALYGVTRRWQSPCIPQTPWSWLQLNDLMDFFIRIEYISDVPM
;
A
#
# COMPACT_ATOMS: atom_id res chain seq x y z
N MET A 1 -45.24 -5.30 78.61
CA MET A 1 -43.91 -5.71 79.13
C MET A 1 -43.04 -6.02 77.92
N SER A 2 -41.99 -5.21 77.74
CA SER A 2 -40.71 -5.39 77.04
C SER A 2 -40.68 -6.00 75.63
N ILE A 3 -40.33 -5.19 74.61
CA ILE A 3 -38.98 -5.00 74.01
C ILE A 3 -38.59 -6.16 73.10
N GLU A 4 -38.63 -5.92 71.78
CA GLU A 4 -37.62 -6.30 70.76
C GLU A 4 -38.23 -6.14 69.35
N GLY A 5 -37.52 -5.45 68.46
CA GLY A 5 -37.95 -5.20 67.09
C GLY A 5 -36.98 -4.32 66.32
N ASP A 6 -35.74 -4.80 66.22
CA ASP A 6 -34.69 -4.49 65.25
C ASP A 6 -34.96 -3.32 64.28
N GLY A 7 -34.31 -2.18 64.53
CA GLY A 7 -34.33 -1.02 63.65
C GLY A 7 -33.57 -1.33 62.37
N ASN A 8 -34.28 -1.26 61.24
CA ASN A 8 -33.87 -1.55 59.87
C ASN A 8 -32.47 -0.98 59.53
N PRO A 9 -31.38 -1.78 59.55
CA PRO A 9 -30.02 -1.30 59.25
C PRO A 9 -29.88 -0.83 57.79
N ASP A 10 -30.81 -1.23 56.92
CA ASP A 10 -30.78 -0.91 55.49
C ASP A 10 -31.02 0.59 55.19
N GLU A 11 -31.81 1.32 55.99
CA GLU A 11 -32.13 2.73 55.72
C GLU A 11 -30.92 3.65 55.92
N TYR A 12 -30.11 3.38 56.95
CA TYR A 12 -28.88 4.13 57.22
C TYR A 12 -27.77 3.78 56.23
N VAL A 13 -27.74 2.55 55.72
CA VAL A 13 -26.82 2.15 54.65
C VAL A 13 -27.17 2.84 53.33
N VAL A 14 -28.45 2.90 52.97
CA VAL A 14 -28.91 3.65 51.78
C VAL A 14 -28.58 5.14 51.91
N THR A 15 -28.80 5.71 53.09
CA THR A 15 -28.45 7.12 53.37
C THR A 15 -26.93 7.35 53.27
N ALA A 16 -26.11 6.45 53.84
CA ALA A 16 -24.66 6.53 53.75
C ALA A 16 -24.14 6.41 52.30
N LEU A 17 -24.76 5.55 51.48
CA LEU A 17 -24.44 5.43 50.05
C LEU A 17 -24.73 6.73 49.29
N GLN A 18 -25.88 7.36 49.53
CA GLN A 18 -26.22 8.64 48.92
C GLN A 18 -25.24 9.76 49.33
N ILE A 19 -24.76 9.74 50.58
CA ILE A 19 -23.75 10.68 51.07
C ILE A 19 -22.40 10.43 50.38
N PHE A 20 -21.99 9.18 50.21
CA PHE A 20 -20.75 8.83 49.50
C PHE A 20 -20.80 9.27 48.03
N GLU A 21 -21.90 8.98 47.34
CA GLU A 21 -22.15 9.41 45.96
C GLU A 21 -22.11 10.94 45.85
N TYR A 22 -22.76 11.66 46.78
CA TYR A 22 -22.72 13.11 46.83
C TYR A 22 -21.31 13.67 47.08
N CYS A 23 -20.50 12.98 47.89
CA CYS A 23 -19.11 13.34 48.13
C CYS A 23 -18.18 12.97 46.95
N GLY A 24 -18.68 12.28 45.93
CA GLY A 24 -17.94 11.84 44.74
C GLY A 24 -17.07 10.61 44.98
N ALA A 25 -17.48 9.74 45.91
CA ALA A 25 -16.78 8.51 46.27
C ALA A 25 -17.64 7.29 45.95
N ASP A 26 -17.01 6.26 45.36
CA ASP A 26 -17.66 5.00 45.05
C ASP A 26 -17.97 4.20 46.33
N SER A 27 -18.98 3.33 46.28
CA SER A 27 -19.44 2.53 47.43
C SER A 27 -18.38 1.59 48.03
N SER A 28 -17.32 1.27 47.28
CA SER A 28 -16.18 0.46 47.73
C SER A 28 -14.96 1.29 48.15
N SER A 29 -15.02 2.62 48.03
CA SER A 29 -13.93 3.53 48.38
C SER A 29 -14.02 4.00 49.83
N THR A 30 -12.97 4.63 50.34
CA THR A 30 -12.93 5.24 51.66
C THR A 30 -12.97 6.76 51.55
N LEU A 31 -13.65 7.41 52.50
CA LEU A 31 -13.71 8.87 52.60
C LEU A 31 -13.04 9.33 53.89
N ARG A 32 -12.29 10.44 53.84
CA ARG A 32 -11.77 11.08 55.06
C ARG A 32 -12.86 11.85 55.76
N VAL A 33 -12.92 11.76 57.09
CA VAL A 33 -13.96 12.41 57.91
C VAL A 33 -14.02 13.91 57.65
N ASP A 34 -12.89 14.62 57.55
CA ASP A 34 -12.90 16.06 57.26
C ASP A 34 -13.51 16.39 55.88
N SER A 35 -13.16 15.62 54.85
CA SER A 35 -13.69 15.82 53.49
C SER A 35 -15.18 15.47 53.36
N LEU A 36 -15.63 14.45 54.10
CA LEU A 36 -17.04 14.12 54.25
C LEU A 36 -17.77 15.29 54.92
N MET A 37 -17.29 15.73 56.09
CA MET A 37 -17.95 16.73 56.90
C MET A 37 -18.02 18.09 56.19
N ASP A 38 -16.97 18.53 55.48
CA ASP A 38 -16.96 19.78 54.72
C ASP A 38 -17.95 19.78 53.54
N LYS A 39 -18.09 18.65 52.85
CA LYS A 39 -19.03 18.50 51.72
C LYS A 39 -20.46 18.26 52.18
N PHE A 40 -20.65 17.61 53.33
CA PHE A 40 -21.96 17.30 53.90
C PHE A 40 -22.54 18.43 54.75
N ALA A 41 -21.69 19.35 55.27
CA ALA A 41 -22.08 20.53 56.04
C ALA A 41 -23.22 21.39 55.44
N PRO A 42 -23.36 21.58 54.11
CA PRO A 42 -24.43 22.39 53.54
C PRO A 42 -25.83 21.78 53.65
N PHE A 43 -25.95 20.45 53.80
CA PHE A 43 -27.25 19.75 53.82
C PHE A 43 -27.87 19.71 55.21
N VAL A 44 -27.04 19.79 56.24
CA VAL A 44 -27.49 19.82 57.63
C VAL A 44 -27.67 21.27 58.05
N LYS A 45 -28.85 21.85 57.77
CA LYS A 45 -29.27 23.16 58.30
C LYS A 45 -29.53 23.10 59.82
N THR A 46 -28.60 22.56 60.61
CA THR A 46 -28.78 22.45 62.05
C THR A 46 -27.64 23.08 62.84
N LYS A 47 -27.91 23.30 64.13
CA LYS A 47 -27.06 24.03 65.08
C LYS A 47 -25.65 23.42 65.05
N LYS A 48 -24.61 24.27 64.99
CA LYS A 48 -23.18 23.90 65.00
C LYS A 48 -22.80 22.79 66.00
N ALA A 49 -23.54 22.68 67.11
CA ALA A 49 -23.39 21.65 68.14
C ALA A 49 -23.69 20.21 67.66
N GLU A 50 -24.70 20.03 66.81
CA GLU A 50 -25.11 18.71 66.28
C GLU A 50 -24.07 18.18 65.28
N TYR A 51 -23.55 19.08 64.45
CA TYR A 51 -22.46 18.79 63.53
C TYR A 51 -21.16 18.43 64.26
N SER A 52 -20.80 19.16 65.32
CA SER A 52 -19.64 18.82 66.13
C SER A 52 -19.77 17.47 66.85
N TYR A 53 -21.00 17.10 67.23
CA TYR A 53 -21.26 15.82 67.87
C TYR A 53 -21.13 14.65 66.89
N LEU A 54 -21.71 14.75 65.70
CA LEU A 54 -21.53 13.74 64.65
C LEU A 54 -20.05 13.59 64.25
N LYS A 55 -19.30 14.71 64.15
CA LYS A 55 -17.85 14.67 63.90
C LYS A 55 -17.09 13.94 65.03
N SER A 56 -17.49 14.14 66.29
CA SER A 56 -16.85 13.47 67.43
C SER A 56 -17.11 11.96 67.48
N LEU A 57 -18.23 11.49 66.91
CA LEU A 57 -18.51 10.06 66.77
C LEU A 57 -17.69 9.42 65.64
N LEU A 58 -17.50 10.15 64.54
CA LEU A 58 -16.72 9.68 63.38
C LEU A 58 -15.20 9.74 63.61
N ASP A 59 -14.73 10.71 64.40
CA ASP A 59 -13.31 10.94 64.69
C ASP A 59 -13.08 11.22 66.19
N PRO A 60 -13.16 10.17 67.05
CA PRO A 60 -13.02 10.32 68.50
C PRO A 60 -11.59 10.71 68.92
N GLU A 61 -10.58 10.32 68.16
CA GLU A 61 -9.16 10.58 68.45
C GLU A 61 -8.63 11.86 67.76
N ARG A 62 -9.44 12.53 66.95
CA ARG A 62 -9.07 13.71 66.14
C ARG A 62 -7.91 13.45 65.17
N THR A 63 -7.85 12.23 64.63
CA THR A 63 -6.79 11.76 63.73
C THR A 63 -7.21 11.80 62.26
N ASN A 64 -8.43 12.24 61.95
CA ASN A 64 -9.02 12.28 60.61
C ASN A 64 -8.93 10.93 59.86
N PRO A 65 -9.62 9.89 60.37
CA PRO A 65 -9.56 8.56 59.79
C PRO A 65 -10.26 8.48 58.42
N GLU A 66 -9.89 7.46 57.66
CA GLU A 66 -10.61 7.04 56.47
C GLU A 66 -11.75 6.08 56.87
N ILE A 67 -12.97 6.41 56.48
CA ILE A 67 -14.19 5.67 56.83
C ILE A 67 -14.81 5.03 55.59
N THR A 68 -15.43 3.87 55.79
CA THR A 68 -16.23 3.15 54.79
C THR A 68 -17.71 3.48 54.94
N VAL A 69 -18.51 3.16 53.91
CA VAL A 69 -19.98 3.32 53.92
C VAL A 69 -20.63 2.65 55.12
N THR A 70 -20.18 1.44 55.48
CA THR A 70 -20.71 0.69 56.62
C THR A 70 -20.47 1.40 57.95
N LYS A 71 -19.27 1.94 58.15
CA LYS A 71 -18.89 2.67 59.36
C LYS A 71 -19.64 4.00 59.48
N LEU A 72 -19.95 4.64 58.35
CA LEU A 72 -20.82 5.82 58.33
C LEU A 72 -22.28 5.47 58.68
N ALA A 73 -22.80 4.36 58.16
CA ALA A 73 -24.16 3.91 58.46
C ALA A 73 -24.36 3.56 59.94
N GLU A 74 -23.39 2.85 60.55
CA GLU A 74 -23.40 2.51 61.98
C GLU A 74 -23.38 3.76 62.86
N THR A 75 -22.55 4.74 62.53
CA THR A 75 -22.43 6.00 63.31
C THR A 75 -23.64 6.93 63.14
N LEU A 76 -24.30 6.93 61.96
CA LEU A 76 -25.57 7.63 61.77
C LEU A 76 -26.70 6.99 62.58
N ASN A 77 -26.73 5.66 62.67
CA ASN A 77 -27.67 4.94 63.51
C ASN A 77 -27.46 5.28 65.00
N GLU A 78 -26.22 5.24 65.47
CA GLU A 78 -25.86 5.61 66.85
C GLU A 78 -26.22 7.08 67.18
N TYR A 79 -26.00 8.00 66.24
CA TYR A 79 -26.40 9.39 66.37
C TYR A 79 -27.93 9.56 66.50
N SER A 80 -28.70 8.81 65.70
CA SER A 80 -30.17 8.85 65.70
C SER A 80 -30.76 8.34 67.01
N GLU A 81 -30.27 7.23 67.53
CA GLU A 81 -30.68 6.69 68.84
C GLU A 81 -30.38 7.66 69.99
N ASN A 82 -29.23 8.33 69.96
CA ASN A 82 -28.87 9.34 70.96
C ASN A 82 -29.73 10.61 70.90
N GLN A 83 -30.24 10.99 69.72
CA GLN A 83 -31.19 12.09 69.57
C GLN A 83 -32.57 11.74 70.15
N LYS A 84 -33.03 10.50 69.94
CA LYS A 84 -34.34 10.02 70.42
C LYS A 84 -34.45 10.06 71.95
N ILE A 85 -33.39 9.64 72.63
CA ILE A 85 -33.30 9.68 74.11
C ILE A 85 -33.40 11.13 74.63
N LYS A 86 -32.90 12.12 73.88
CA LYS A 86 -32.86 13.52 74.29
C LYS A 86 -34.24 14.20 74.18
N VAL A 87 -35.08 13.79 73.22
CA VAL A 87 -36.44 14.32 73.04
C VAL A 87 -37.39 13.80 74.14
N ASP A 88 -37.27 12.52 74.52
CA ASP A 88 -38.08 11.93 75.60
C ASP A 88 -37.83 12.58 76.99
N LEU A 89 -36.62 13.12 77.20
CA LEU A 89 -36.24 13.86 78.41
C LEU A 89 -36.75 15.31 78.44
N GLU A 90 -37.03 15.94 77.29
CA GLU A 90 -37.54 17.32 77.22
C GLU A 90 -39.08 17.40 77.28
N GLU A 91 -39.81 16.39 76.80
CA GLU A 91 -41.28 16.33 76.93
C GLU A 91 -41.76 16.08 78.37
N SER A 92 -40.94 15.45 79.21
CA SER A 92 -41.31 15.07 80.58
C SER A 92 -41.25 16.23 81.61
N PHE A 93 -40.85 17.44 81.21
CA PHE A 93 -40.72 18.61 82.10
C PHE A 93 -41.76 19.74 81.91
N ASN A 94 -42.74 19.61 81.00
CA ASN A 94 -43.71 20.67 80.68
C ASN A 94 -45.14 20.46 81.21
N LEU A 95 -45.30 20.27 82.52
CA LEU A 95 -46.60 20.43 83.19
C LEU A 95 -46.56 21.61 84.19
N LYS A 96 -46.86 22.81 83.68
CA LYS A 96 -47.09 24.02 84.49
C LYS A 96 -48.55 24.02 84.97
N SER A 97 -48.74 23.81 86.27
CA SER A 97 -49.99 24.02 87.00
C SER A 97 -50.33 25.52 87.08
N GLY A 98 -51.52 25.90 86.61
CA GLY A 98 -52.11 27.23 86.82
C GLY A 98 -52.98 27.27 88.09
N PRO A 99 -52.98 28.37 88.88
CA PRO A 99 -53.85 28.50 90.04
C PRO A 99 -55.27 28.95 89.64
N ALA A 100 -56.25 28.42 90.37
CA ALA A 100 -57.68 28.67 90.26
C ALA A 100 -58.07 30.14 90.56
N PRO A 101 -59.22 30.63 90.05
CA PRO A 101 -59.66 32.01 90.27
C PRO A 101 -60.35 32.17 91.63
N HIS A 102 -60.12 33.31 92.27
CA HIS A 102 -60.83 33.77 93.46
C HIS A 102 -62.23 34.26 93.07
N ASP A 103 -63.27 33.61 93.62
CA ASP A 103 -64.64 34.12 93.64
C ASP A 103 -64.69 35.44 94.43
N SER A 104 -65.14 36.50 93.78
CA SER A 104 -65.51 37.77 94.42
C SER A 104 -67.02 37.89 94.45
N ASP A 105 -67.53 37.91 95.68
CA ASP A 105 -68.94 37.92 96.05
C ASP A 105 -69.61 39.27 95.73
N SER A 106 -70.86 39.21 95.31
CA SER A 106 -71.59 40.27 94.62
C SER A 106 -72.27 41.24 95.60
N GLY A 107 -71.87 42.52 95.59
CA GLY A 107 -72.60 43.62 96.22
C GLY A 107 -73.50 44.32 95.20
N ILE A 108 -74.81 44.22 95.37
CA ILE A 108 -75.85 44.82 94.51
C ILE A 108 -75.81 46.35 94.72
N SER A 109 -75.07 47.06 93.86
CA SER A 109 -75.13 48.51 93.71
C SER A 109 -76.05 48.87 92.53
N THR A 110 -76.78 49.97 92.67
CA THR A 110 -77.52 50.65 91.59
C THR A 110 -76.66 51.06 90.38
N ASP A 111 -75.33 50.84 90.44
CA ASP A 111 -74.36 50.94 89.34
C ASP A 111 -74.38 49.72 88.38
N GLY A 112 -75.09 48.64 88.72
CA GLY A 112 -75.15 47.42 87.91
C GLY A 112 -75.71 47.62 86.50
N PHE A 113 -76.62 48.58 86.32
CA PHE A 113 -77.14 48.94 85.00
C PHE A 113 -76.09 49.67 84.14
N GLN A 114 -75.31 50.56 84.75
CA GLN A 114 -74.25 51.29 84.06
C GLN A 114 -73.08 50.37 83.68
N LEU A 115 -72.69 49.46 84.59
CA LEU A 115 -71.72 48.42 84.29
C LEU A 115 -72.21 47.47 83.18
N LEU A 116 -73.49 47.10 83.17
CA LEU A 116 -74.07 46.29 82.10
C LEU A 116 -74.07 47.01 80.76
N GLU A 117 -74.32 48.33 80.75
CA GLU A 117 -74.26 49.16 79.54
C GLU A 117 -72.83 49.31 79.03
N GLU A 118 -71.86 49.52 79.92
CA GLU A 118 -70.42 49.55 79.60
C GLU A 118 -69.94 48.21 79.05
N LEU A 119 -70.29 47.10 79.71
CA LEU A 119 -69.98 45.75 79.23
C LEU A 119 -70.68 45.43 77.89
N HIS A 120 -71.90 45.94 77.66
CA HIS A 120 -72.60 45.77 76.39
C HIS A 120 -71.92 46.57 75.26
N CYS A 121 -71.49 47.80 75.53
CA CYS A 121 -70.71 48.61 74.60
C CYS A 121 -69.35 47.94 74.30
N GLU A 122 -68.63 47.46 75.32
CA GLU A 122 -67.35 46.77 75.14
C GLU A 122 -67.51 45.45 74.36
N LEU A 123 -68.57 44.67 74.64
CA LEU A 123 -68.88 43.46 73.89
C LEU A 123 -69.17 43.79 72.42
N LYS A 124 -69.89 44.87 72.15
CA LYS A 124 -70.18 45.34 70.79
C LYS A 124 -68.91 45.78 70.06
N GLU A 125 -68.05 46.57 70.71
CA GLU A 125 -66.76 47.00 70.15
C GLU A 125 -65.84 45.80 69.88
N LYS A 126 -65.72 44.86 70.82
CA LYS A 126 -64.93 43.64 70.64
C LYS A 126 -65.50 42.75 69.53
N SER A 127 -66.83 42.66 69.41
CA SER A 127 -67.46 41.90 68.31
C SER A 127 -67.17 42.54 66.94
N HIS A 128 -67.19 43.87 66.86
CA HIS A 128 -66.85 44.61 65.65
C HIS A 128 -65.36 44.46 65.30
N LEU A 129 -64.46 44.57 66.28
CA LEU A 129 -63.03 44.34 66.09
C LEU A 129 -62.73 42.90 65.66
N ALA A 130 -63.37 41.90 66.27
CA ALA A 130 -63.23 40.51 65.85
C ALA A 130 -63.71 40.29 64.41
N GLN A 131 -64.80 40.95 64.00
CA GLN A 131 -65.28 40.90 62.61
C GLN A 131 -64.31 41.58 61.64
N GLN A 132 -63.74 42.73 62.02
CA GLN A 132 -62.72 43.42 61.22
C GLN A 132 -61.45 42.56 61.07
N LEU A 133 -60.94 41.99 62.15
CA LEU A 133 -59.75 41.12 62.11
C LEU A 133 -59.99 39.87 61.26
N ARG A 134 -61.18 39.24 61.36
CA ARG A 134 -61.55 38.13 60.46
C ARG A 134 -61.55 38.56 59.00
N SER A 135 -62.14 39.72 58.68
CA SER A 135 -62.16 40.23 57.30
C SER A 135 -60.76 40.57 56.76
N GLN A 136 -59.86 41.05 57.62
CA GLN A 136 -58.47 41.30 57.27
C GLN A 136 -57.69 40.00 57.05
N LEU A 137 -57.92 38.99 57.90
CA LEU A 137 -57.33 37.67 57.74
C LEU A 137 -57.80 37.03 56.43
N ASP A 138 -59.11 37.02 56.16
CA ASP A 138 -59.67 36.48 54.90
C ASP A 138 -59.10 37.19 53.66
N PHE A 139 -58.84 38.50 53.76
CA PHE A 139 -58.21 39.26 52.68
C PHE A 139 -56.74 38.87 52.49
N SER A 140 -55.97 38.75 53.58
CA SER A 140 -54.57 38.33 53.54
C SER A 140 -54.41 36.91 53.01
N ASP A 141 -55.29 36.00 53.42
CA ASP A 141 -55.30 34.60 52.98
C ASP A 141 -55.53 34.52 51.46
N ARG A 142 -56.50 35.28 50.93
CA ARG A 142 -56.72 35.36 49.47
C ARG A 142 -55.49 35.90 48.73
N GLN A 143 -54.84 36.94 49.25
CA GLN A 143 -53.61 37.47 48.64
C GLN A 143 -52.47 36.45 48.65
N HIS A 144 -52.33 35.68 49.73
CA HIS A 144 -51.33 34.61 49.81
C HIS A 144 -51.67 33.45 48.87
N GLU A 145 -52.94 33.06 48.74
CA GLU A 145 -53.40 32.06 47.78
C GLU A 145 -53.11 32.48 46.33
N GLU A 146 -53.39 33.74 45.98
CA GLU A 146 -53.08 34.30 44.65
C GLU A 146 -51.57 34.30 44.36
N ALA A 147 -50.74 34.70 45.34
CA ALA A 147 -49.29 34.69 45.21
C ALA A 147 -48.72 33.25 45.11
N LEU A 148 -49.30 32.29 45.85
CA LEU A 148 -48.92 30.89 45.75
C LEU A 148 -49.31 30.30 44.39
N ALA A 149 -50.47 30.67 43.86
CA ALA A 149 -50.91 30.25 42.52
C ALA A 149 -49.97 30.80 41.43
N SER A 150 -49.57 32.07 41.50
CA SER A 150 -48.62 32.66 40.54
C SER A 150 -47.24 32.00 40.61
N LEU A 151 -46.69 31.82 41.81
CA LEU A 151 -45.39 31.15 42.00
C LEU A 151 -45.43 29.68 41.53
N THR A 152 -46.56 28.99 41.73
CA THR A 152 -46.74 27.62 41.25
C THR A 152 -46.74 27.57 39.72
N ALA A 153 -47.43 28.51 39.06
CA ALA A 153 -47.43 28.61 37.60
C ALA A 153 -46.03 28.93 37.04
N GLU A 154 -45.29 29.85 37.67
CA GLU A 154 -43.90 30.16 37.29
C GLU A 154 -42.99 28.95 37.45
N ARG A 155 -43.08 28.23 38.58
CA ARG A 155 -42.34 26.99 38.81
C ARG A 155 -42.60 25.95 37.71
N ASP A 156 -43.86 25.77 37.33
CA ASP A 156 -44.24 24.78 36.32
C ASP A 156 -43.79 25.20 34.91
N SER A 157 -43.84 26.49 34.59
CA SER A 157 -43.24 27.05 33.37
C SER A 157 -41.73 26.81 33.32
N LEU A 158 -41.01 27.07 34.41
CA LEU A 158 -39.56 26.85 34.49
C LEU A 158 -39.20 25.37 34.38
N ARG A 159 -40.00 24.47 34.98
CA ARG A 159 -39.82 23.02 34.82
C ARG A 159 -40.01 22.57 33.37
N SER A 160 -41.01 23.12 32.67
CA SER A 160 -41.22 22.85 31.25
C SER A 160 -40.02 23.30 30.40
N HIS A 161 -39.52 24.52 30.62
CA HIS A 161 -38.33 25.04 29.92
C HIS A 161 -37.08 24.19 30.18
N LEU A 162 -36.89 23.76 31.43
CA LEU A 162 -35.76 22.91 31.80
C LEU A 162 -35.84 21.52 31.12
N ASN A 163 -37.03 20.97 30.94
CA ASN A 163 -37.21 19.73 30.18
C ASN A 163 -36.89 19.92 28.69
N MET A 164 -37.35 21.03 28.08
CA MET A 164 -36.99 21.35 26.69
C MET A 164 -35.48 21.48 26.50
N LEU A 165 -34.79 22.20 27.40
CA LEU A 165 -33.33 22.33 27.35
C LEU A 165 -32.60 20.99 27.52
N ARG A 166 -33.14 20.07 28.33
CA ARG A 166 -32.59 18.72 28.47
C ARG A 166 -32.74 17.92 27.17
N GLU A 167 -33.91 17.99 26.53
CA GLU A 167 -34.16 17.35 25.24
C GLU A 167 -33.25 17.91 24.15
N GLU A 168 -33.16 19.24 24.03
CA GLU A 168 -32.24 19.90 23.09
C GLU A 168 -30.78 19.49 23.32
N ASN A 169 -30.32 19.43 24.57
CA ASN A 169 -28.97 18.98 24.90
C ASN A 169 -28.70 17.53 24.43
N MET A 170 -29.67 16.63 24.61
CA MET A 170 -29.58 15.28 24.09
C MET A 170 -29.49 15.28 22.56
N THR A 171 -30.32 16.06 21.87
CA THR A 171 -30.26 16.16 20.40
C THR A 171 -28.93 16.72 19.90
N LEU A 172 -28.39 17.76 20.54
CA LEU A 172 -27.08 18.33 20.22
C LEU A 172 -25.95 17.31 20.44
N THR A 173 -26.06 16.46 21.46
CA THR A 173 -25.11 15.39 21.69
C THR A 173 -25.12 14.37 20.56
N HIS A 174 -26.30 14.01 20.01
CA HIS A 174 -26.39 13.15 18.83
C HIS A 174 -25.81 13.81 17.59
N VAL A 175 -26.16 15.07 17.31
CA VAL A 175 -25.62 15.83 16.17
C VAL A 175 -24.10 15.94 16.24
N ARG A 176 -23.55 16.14 17.44
CA ARG A 176 -22.09 16.18 17.64
C ARG A 176 -21.43 14.85 17.28
N ARG A 177 -22.00 13.71 17.68
CA ARG A 177 -21.48 12.38 17.30
C ARG A 177 -21.56 12.18 15.79
N ASP A 178 -22.68 12.51 15.17
CA ASP A 178 -22.85 12.39 13.71
C ASP A 178 -21.81 13.25 12.95
N TYR A 179 -21.50 14.44 13.47
CA TYR A 179 -20.46 15.30 12.93
C TYR A 179 -19.06 14.68 13.09
N GLU A 180 -18.75 14.13 14.26
CA GLU A 180 -17.49 13.41 14.51
C GLU A 180 -17.33 12.22 13.53
N ASP A 181 -18.39 11.42 13.33
CA ASP A 181 -18.41 10.30 12.35
C ASP A 181 -18.20 10.77 10.90
N VAL A 182 -18.77 11.92 10.53
CA VAL A 182 -18.55 12.53 9.20
C VAL A 182 -17.09 12.98 9.07
N CYS A 183 -16.52 13.61 10.09
CA CYS A 183 -15.12 14.02 10.10
C CYS A 183 -14.17 12.82 9.97
N GLU A 184 -14.43 11.73 10.67
CA GLU A 184 -13.63 10.50 10.55
C GLU A 184 -13.68 9.93 9.12
N ARG A 185 -14.88 9.84 8.54
CA ARG A 185 -15.04 9.40 7.13
C ARG A 185 -14.32 10.33 6.16
N LEU A 186 -14.36 11.64 6.39
CA LEU A 186 -13.64 12.61 5.57
C LEU A 186 -12.12 12.39 5.65
N CYS A 187 -11.58 12.23 6.86
CA CYS A 187 -10.16 11.93 7.08
C CYS A 187 -9.72 10.62 6.39
N LEU A 188 -10.56 9.59 6.41
CA LEU A 188 -10.30 8.34 5.68
C LEU A 188 -10.31 8.56 4.17
N SER A 189 -11.25 9.36 3.66
CA SER A 189 -11.33 9.69 2.24
C SER A 189 -10.12 10.51 1.76
N GLU A 190 -9.61 11.42 2.60
CA GLU A 190 -8.41 12.20 2.31
C GLU A 190 -7.17 11.29 2.21
N LYS A 191 -7.02 10.36 3.16
CA LYS A 191 -5.94 9.35 3.11
C LYS A 191 -6.01 8.49 1.84
N ALA A 192 -7.21 8.05 1.46
CA ALA A 192 -7.41 7.28 0.23
C ALA A 192 -7.06 8.11 -1.02
N LEU A 193 -7.46 9.39 -1.04
CA LEU A 193 -7.14 10.31 -2.11
C LEU A 193 -5.63 10.55 -2.23
N ASP A 194 -4.91 10.69 -1.12
CA ASP A 194 -3.46 10.79 -1.14
C ASP A 194 -2.78 9.53 -1.67
N GLU A 195 -3.29 8.34 -1.35
CA GLU A 195 -2.77 7.09 -1.93
C GLU A 195 -2.96 7.06 -3.45
N THR A 196 -4.16 7.38 -3.93
CA THR A 196 -4.42 7.43 -5.39
C THR A 196 -3.55 8.47 -6.10
N ARG A 197 -3.20 9.59 -5.44
CA ARG A 197 -2.26 10.57 -5.97
C ARG A 197 -0.83 10.01 -6.07
N ARG A 198 -0.37 9.26 -5.06
CA ARG A 198 0.95 8.59 -5.11
C ARG A 198 0.99 7.57 -6.23
N GLU A 199 -0.05 6.74 -6.36
CA GLU A 199 -0.17 5.75 -7.44
C GLU A 199 -0.17 6.41 -8.83
N LEU A 200 -0.88 7.53 -8.99
CA LEU A 200 -0.88 8.30 -10.22
C LEU A 200 0.51 8.82 -10.58
N GLU A 201 1.26 9.36 -9.61
CA GLU A 201 2.64 9.82 -9.84
C GLU A 201 3.59 8.68 -10.19
N CYS A 202 3.45 7.51 -9.56
CA CYS A 202 4.18 6.30 -9.94
C CYS A 202 3.85 5.87 -11.38
N ASN A 203 2.57 5.89 -11.76
CA ASN A 203 2.13 5.56 -13.11
C ASN A 203 2.64 6.57 -14.15
N LYS A 204 2.67 7.88 -13.84
CA LYS A 204 3.28 8.90 -14.72
C LYS A 204 4.77 8.67 -14.93
N LYS A 205 5.50 8.27 -13.89
CA LYS A 205 6.93 7.91 -14.01
C LYS A 205 7.11 6.68 -14.91
N ARG A 206 6.31 5.64 -14.69
CA ARG A 206 6.33 4.43 -15.54
C ARG A 206 5.98 4.73 -16.99
N LEU A 207 4.97 5.58 -17.23
CA LEU A 207 4.59 5.98 -18.58
C LEU A 207 5.74 6.69 -19.30
N ARG A 208 6.47 7.59 -18.63
CA ARG A 208 7.64 8.26 -19.21
C ARG A 208 8.71 7.27 -19.66
N VAL A 209 9.04 6.29 -18.82
CA VAL A 209 10.01 5.23 -19.16
C VAL A 209 9.54 4.41 -20.37
N LEU A 210 8.26 4.05 -20.41
CA LEU A 210 7.70 3.32 -21.56
C LEU A 210 7.75 4.16 -22.84
N THR A 211 7.45 5.46 -22.76
CA THR A 211 7.56 6.36 -23.90
C THR A 211 9.00 6.46 -24.40
N GLU A 212 9.98 6.58 -23.51
CA GLU A 212 11.41 6.58 -23.87
C GLU A 212 11.81 5.26 -24.55
N GLN A 213 11.35 4.11 -24.04
CA GLN A 213 11.57 2.80 -24.66
C GLN A 213 10.96 2.71 -26.06
N VAL A 214 9.74 3.22 -26.26
CA VAL A 214 9.12 3.27 -27.57
C VAL A 214 9.95 4.13 -28.54
N CYS A 215 10.39 5.32 -28.10
CA CYS A 215 11.26 6.17 -28.91
C CYS A 215 12.56 5.44 -29.29
N THR A 216 13.18 4.69 -28.38
CA THR A 216 14.40 3.91 -28.69
C THR A 216 14.13 2.77 -29.69
N LEU A 217 12.99 2.09 -29.58
CA LEU A 217 12.63 1.05 -30.53
C LEU A 217 12.30 1.62 -31.91
N GLU A 218 11.72 2.82 -31.97
CA GLU A 218 11.47 3.52 -33.24
C GLU A 218 12.78 3.92 -33.92
N THR A 219 13.78 4.40 -33.17
CA THR A 219 15.10 4.71 -33.74
C THR A 219 15.83 3.46 -34.21
N GLU A 220 15.81 2.37 -33.44
CA GLU A 220 16.38 1.08 -33.85
C GLU A 220 15.69 0.50 -35.09
N LYS A 221 14.37 0.63 -35.18
CA LYS A 221 13.63 0.23 -36.38
C LYS A 221 14.11 1.01 -37.60
N LEU A 222 14.31 2.33 -37.48
CA LEU A 222 14.81 3.16 -38.58
C LEU A 222 16.22 2.76 -39.00
N THR A 223 17.13 2.52 -38.04
CA THR A 223 18.51 2.09 -38.36
C THR A 223 18.54 0.72 -39.04
N LEU A 224 17.73 -0.24 -38.57
CA LEU A 224 17.62 -1.55 -39.21
C LEU A 224 17.02 -1.47 -40.62
N THR A 225 16.08 -0.55 -40.84
CA THR A 225 15.49 -0.34 -42.17
C THR A 225 16.51 0.22 -43.16
N ASP A 226 17.33 1.19 -42.75
CA ASP A 226 18.43 1.75 -43.55
C ASP A 226 19.51 0.68 -43.86
N LEU A 227 19.91 -0.12 -42.88
CA LEU A 227 20.85 -1.22 -43.09
C LEU A 227 20.31 -2.29 -44.05
N LEU A 228 19.01 -2.60 -43.95
CA LEU A 228 18.36 -3.53 -44.87
C LEU A 228 18.34 -2.98 -46.30
N GLU A 229 18.08 -1.69 -46.47
CA GLU A 229 18.10 -1.04 -47.79
C GLU A 229 19.50 -1.06 -48.41
N LYS A 230 20.54 -0.73 -47.62
CA LYS A 230 21.95 -0.83 -48.04
C LYS A 230 22.32 -2.26 -48.43
N SER A 231 21.96 -3.25 -47.62
CA SER A 231 22.24 -4.66 -47.93
C SER A 231 21.53 -5.13 -49.20
N LYS A 232 20.28 -4.70 -49.44
CA LYS A 232 19.57 -4.96 -50.70
C LYS A 232 20.29 -4.33 -51.89
N ALA A 233 20.72 -3.07 -51.77
CA ALA A 233 21.44 -2.39 -52.83
C ALA A 233 22.77 -3.08 -53.16
N GLU A 234 23.54 -3.50 -52.16
CA GLU A 234 24.76 -4.28 -52.33
C GLU A 234 24.48 -5.63 -53.01
N CYS A 235 23.42 -6.33 -52.63
CA CYS A 235 23.01 -7.57 -53.27
C CYS A 235 22.65 -7.37 -54.75
N HIS A 236 21.90 -6.31 -55.07
CA HIS A 236 21.61 -5.94 -56.46
C HIS A 236 22.89 -5.62 -57.24
N HIS A 237 23.81 -4.84 -56.65
CA HIS A 237 25.09 -4.51 -57.29
C HIS A 237 25.94 -5.75 -57.57
N ILE A 238 26.04 -6.68 -56.62
CA ILE A 238 26.76 -7.94 -56.79
C ILE A 238 26.11 -8.78 -57.90
N ASN A 239 24.78 -8.85 -57.95
CA ASN A 239 24.07 -9.56 -59.01
C ASN A 239 24.32 -8.94 -60.39
N GLU A 240 24.34 -7.62 -60.52
CA GLU A 240 24.71 -6.91 -61.76
C GLU A 240 26.15 -7.21 -62.18
N MET A 241 27.09 -7.23 -61.23
CA MET A 241 28.49 -7.60 -61.47
C MET A 241 28.63 -9.06 -61.96
N TYR A 242 27.88 -9.99 -61.38
CA TYR A 242 27.87 -11.38 -61.86
C TYR A 242 27.21 -11.50 -63.23
N ALA A 243 26.10 -10.81 -63.48
CA ALA A 243 25.41 -10.83 -64.76
C ALA A 243 26.28 -10.26 -65.90
N SER A 244 26.94 -9.12 -65.65
CA SER A 244 27.88 -8.50 -66.60
C SER A 244 29.09 -9.39 -66.88
N ARG A 245 29.70 -9.98 -65.84
CA ARG A 245 30.80 -10.95 -66.00
C ARG A 245 30.37 -12.18 -66.80
N GLN A 246 29.17 -12.71 -66.53
CA GLN A 246 28.63 -13.84 -67.28
C GLN A 246 28.42 -13.49 -68.75
N SER A 247 27.85 -12.31 -69.04
CA SER A 247 27.69 -11.80 -70.41
C SER A 247 29.04 -11.67 -71.14
N ALA A 248 30.05 -11.08 -70.49
CA ALA A 248 31.38 -10.92 -71.06
C ALA A 248 32.06 -12.27 -71.37
N LEU A 249 31.93 -13.25 -70.46
CA LEU A 249 32.46 -14.61 -70.68
C LEU A 249 31.76 -15.33 -71.82
N LEU A 250 30.43 -15.17 -71.97
CA LEU A 250 29.68 -15.73 -73.09
C LEU A 250 30.14 -15.11 -74.43
N GLU A 251 30.31 -13.80 -74.47
CA GLU A 251 30.80 -13.10 -75.67
C GLU A 251 32.22 -13.54 -76.04
N GLN A 252 33.13 -13.68 -75.07
CA GLN A 252 34.47 -14.20 -75.30
C GLN A 252 34.44 -15.64 -75.81
N ASN A 253 33.57 -16.49 -75.27
CA ASN A 253 33.41 -17.87 -75.73
C ASN A 253 32.92 -17.94 -77.18
N GLU A 254 31.97 -17.07 -77.55
CA GLU A 254 31.47 -16.97 -78.91
C GLU A 254 32.55 -16.49 -79.89
N ARG A 255 33.35 -15.49 -79.50
CA ARG A 255 34.52 -15.04 -80.27
C ARG A 255 35.52 -16.18 -80.48
N LEU A 256 35.90 -16.89 -79.41
CA LEU A 256 36.82 -18.04 -79.51
C LEU A 256 36.26 -19.16 -80.39
N ARG A 257 34.96 -19.45 -80.34
CA ARG A 257 34.32 -20.41 -81.25
C ARG A 257 34.41 -19.96 -82.71
N SER A 258 34.19 -18.69 -82.98
CA SER A 258 34.31 -18.14 -84.34
C SER A 258 35.75 -18.18 -84.85
N GLU A 259 36.73 -17.86 -84.00
CA GLU A 259 38.15 -17.96 -84.33
C GLU A 259 38.57 -19.41 -84.58
N HIS A 260 38.12 -20.35 -83.73
CA HIS A 260 38.35 -21.77 -83.94
C HIS A 260 37.76 -22.25 -85.27
N ALA A 261 36.53 -21.87 -85.59
CA ALA A 261 35.90 -22.21 -86.87
C ALA A 261 36.72 -21.69 -88.07
N ASN A 262 37.18 -20.43 -88.01
CA ASN A 262 38.03 -19.84 -89.04
C ASN A 262 39.37 -20.58 -89.19
N LEU A 263 40.02 -20.94 -88.08
CA LEU A 263 41.26 -21.71 -88.10
C LEU A 263 41.04 -23.12 -88.65
N SER A 264 39.92 -23.78 -88.30
CA SER A 264 39.57 -25.10 -88.85
C SER A 264 39.36 -25.05 -90.37
N VAL A 265 38.69 -24.02 -90.90
CA VAL A 265 38.55 -23.83 -92.35
C VAL A 265 39.91 -23.63 -93.02
N ARG A 266 40.77 -22.76 -92.47
CA ARG A 266 42.13 -22.55 -93.00
C ARG A 266 42.98 -23.82 -92.97
N LEU A 267 42.82 -24.64 -91.94
CA LEU A 267 43.52 -25.91 -91.83
C LEU A 267 43.03 -26.89 -92.89
N GLN A 268 41.72 -26.96 -93.12
CA GLN A 268 41.14 -27.74 -94.22
C GLN A 268 41.65 -27.27 -95.59
N ASP A 269 41.69 -25.96 -95.85
CA ASP A 269 42.24 -25.40 -97.10
C ASP A 269 43.72 -25.80 -97.29
N HIS A 270 44.51 -25.78 -96.21
CA HIS A 270 45.89 -26.23 -96.24
C HIS A 270 46.03 -27.74 -96.47
N GLU A 271 45.17 -28.56 -95.88
CA GLU A 271 45.12 -30.00 -96.14
C GLU A 271 44.76 -30.30 -97.60
N GLU A 272 43.79 -29.58 -98.17
CA GLU A 272 43.42 -29.68 -99.58
C GLU A 272 44.57 -29.27 -100.52
N PHE A 273 45.27 -28.18 -100.20
CA PHE A 273 46.47 -27.75 -100.91
C PHE A 273 47.58 -28.81 -100.82
N MET A 274 47.87 -29.32 -99.62
CA MET A 274 48.86 -30.39 -99.40
C MET A 274 48.51 -31.66 -100.17
N HIS A 275 47.25 -32.08 -100.19
CA HIS A 275 46.80 -33.20 -101.01
C HIS A 275 47.03 -32.95 -102.51
N THR A 276 46.86 -31.71 -102.97
CA THR A 276 47.16 -31.31 -104.35
C THR A 276 48.65 -31.43 -104.64
N VAL A 277 49.52 -30.90 -103.79
CA VAL A 277 50.98 -31.02 -103.90
C VAL A 277 51.43 -32.48 -103.88
N VAL A 278 50.84 -33.33 -103.03
CA VAL A 278 51.14 -34.77 -103.01
C VAL A 278 50.74 -35.44 -104.33
N LYS A 279 49.58 -35.09 -104.91
CA LYS A 279 49.17 -35.59 -106.23
C LYS A 279 50.15 -35.15 -107.32
N GLU A 280 50.49 -33.87 -107.36
CA GLU A 280 51.48 -33.31 -108.30
C GLU A 280 52.85 -33.96 -108.16
N LYS A 281 53.31 -34.17 -106.92
CA LYS A 281 54.53 -34.91 -106.62
C LYS A 281 54.46 -36.33 -107.19
N VAL A 282 53.37 -37.06 -106.97
CA VAL A 282 53.21 -38.42 -107.50
C VAL A 282 53.23 -38.43 -109.04
N THR A 283 52.59 -37.45 -109.68
CA THR A 283 52.65 -37.32 -111.15
C THR A 283 54.06 -37.03 -111.64
N ILE A 284 54.79 -36.12 -110.99
CA ILE A 284 56.19 -35.81 -111.34
C ILE A 284 57.09 -37.02 -111.08
N GLU A 285 56.93 -37.73 -109.96
CA GLU A 285 57.68 -38.96 -109.69
C GLU A 285 57.41 -40.04 -110.74
N MET A 286 56.18 -40.13 -111.25
CA MET A 286 55.82 -41.03 -112.34
C MET A 286 56.48 -40.60 -113.66
N GLU A 287 56.41 -39.31 -114.02
CA GLU A 287 57.09 -38.75 -115.19
C GLU A 287 58.61 -38.91 -115.12
N LEU A 288 59.20 -38.71 -113.94
CA LEU A 288 60.64 -38.87 -113.70
C LEU A 288 61.04 -40.35 -113.78
N LYS A 289 60.23 -41.27 -113.25
CA LYS A 289 60.43 -42.72 -113.44
C LYS A 289 60.31 -43.12 -114.90
N GLU A 290 59.36 -42.54 -115.63
CA GLU A 290 59.20 -42.80 -117.06
C GLU A 290 60.39 -42.27 -117.87
N LEU A 291 60.85 -41.06 -117.57
CA LEU A 291 62.08 -40.49 -118.13
C LEU A 291 63.28 -41.36 -117.78
N LEU A 292 63.51 -41.71 -116.52
CA LEU A 292 64.61 -42.58 -116.10
C LEU A 292 64.56 -43.95 -116.80
N ASN A 293 63.38 -44.55 -116.96
CA ASN A 293 63.22 -45.79 -117.72
C ASN A 293 63.54 -45.60 -119.21
N LYS A 294 63.17 -44.46 -119.81
CA LYS A 294 63.57 -44.09 -121.19
C LYS A 294 65.08 -43.85 -121.27
N THR A 295 65.70 -43.17 -120.30
CA THR A 295 67.14 -42.91 -120.25
C THR A 295 67.96 -44.20 -120.03
N ASN A 296 67.46 -45.14 -119.21
CA ASN A 296 68.04 -46.47 -119.03
C ASN A 296 67.93 -47.34 -120.30
N GLN A 297 66.96 -47.07 -121.18
CA GLN A 297 66.89 -47.69 -122.50
C GLN A 297 67.82 -47.02 -123.54
N THR A 298 68.34 -45.80 -123.28
CA THR A 298 69.16 -45.04 -124.24
C THR A 298 70.58 -44.68 -123.79
N HIS A 299 71.03 -45.01 -122.57
CA HIS A 299 72.42 -44.78 -122.15
C HIS A 299 73.27 -46.06 -122.09
N HIS A 300 73.74 -46.48 -123.26
CA HIS A 300 75.17 -46.75 -123.40
C HIS A 300 75.88 -45.40 -123.53
N LYS A 301 76.85 -45.13 -122.64
CA LYS A 301 77.75 -43.95 -122.60
C LYS A 301 77.11 -42.62 -122.17
N MET A 302 77.37 -42.22 -120.93
CA MET A 302 78.26 -41.09 -120.64
C MET A 302 78.75 -41.16 -119.18
N ASP A 303 80.06 -41.32 -119.03
CA ASP A 303 80.83 -40.90 -117.86
C ASP A 303 80.64 -39.39 -117.66
N ARG A 304 80.11 -38.99 -116.51
CA ARG A 304 80.49 -37.75 -115.82
C ARG A 304 79.93 -37.75 -114.40
N SER A 305 80.87 -37.85 -113.48
CA SER A 305 80.79 -37.49 -112.07
C SER A 305 80.12 -36.12 -111.86
N ILE A 306 79.11 -36.07 -110.98
CA ILE A 306 78.92 -34.92 -110.08
C ILE A 306 78.71 -35.50 -108.69
N ASP A 307 79.76 -35.41 -107.89
CA ASP A 307 79.73 -35.61 -106.46
C ASP A 307 79.21 -34.30 -105.85
N VAL A 308 77.95 -34.28 -105.38
CA VAL A 308 77.41 -33.16 -104.60
C VAL A 308 77.35 -33.62 -103.15
N SER A 309 78.49 -33.49 -102.47
CA SER A 309 78.53 -33.49 -101.02
C SER A 309 77.91 -32.17 -100.53
N TYR A 310 76.64 -32.23 -100.13
CA TYR A 310 76.15 -31.28 -99.14
C TYR A 310 76.86 -31.60 -97.83
N THR A 311 77.79 -30.75 -97.41
CA THR A 311 78.41 -30.84 -96.10
C THR A 311 77.34 -30.55 -95.05
N ASP A 312 77.18 -31.45 -94.07
CA ASP A 312 76.20 -31.39 -92.97
C ASP A 312 76.13 -30.02 -92.25
N ASP A 313 77.19 -29.22 -92.34
CA ASP A 313 77.27 -27.86 -91.79
C ASP A 313 76.24 -26.87 -92.36
N GLN A 314 75.74 -27.07 -93.58
CA GLN A 314 74.70 -26.20 -94.16
C GLN A 314 73.28 -26.57 -93.70
N MET A 315 73.02 -27.82 -93.30
CA MET A 315 71.72 -28.20 -92.73
C MET A 315 71.58 -27.79 -91.26
N LEU A 316 72.68 -27.74 -90.52
CA LEU A 316 72.66 -27.37 -89.10
C LEU A 316 72.37 -25.87 -88.88
N SER A 317 72.79 -24.99 -89.79
CA SER A 317 72.44 -23.55 -89.72
C SER A 317 70.97 -23.25 -90.06
N ALA A 318 70.32 -24.09 -90.88
CA ALA A 318 68.90 -23.95 -91.20
C ALA A 318 67.98 -24.48 -90.08
N LEU A 319 68.47 -25.40 -89.24
CA LEU A 319 67.75 -25.89 -88.07
C LEU A 319 67.88 -24.95 -86.86
N ASP A 320 69.01 -24.27 -86.69
CA ASP A 320 69.20 -23.29 -85.61
C ASP A 320 68.38 -22.01 -85.82
N SER A 321 68.07 -21.66 -87.07
CA SER A 321 67.22 -20.50 -87.40
C SER A 321 65.72 -20.73 -87.16
N LEU A 322 65.28 -21.97 -86.92
CA LEU A 322 63.90 -22.31 -86.56
C LEU A 322 63.69 -22.49 -85.04
N ASN A 323 64.76 -22.49 -84.24
CA ASN A 323 64.68 -22.67 -82.78
C ASN A 323 64.61 -21.36 -81.99
N VAL A 324 64.69 -20.20 -82.65
CA VAL A 324 64.74 -18.89 -81.98
C VAL A 324 63.35 -18.36 -81.58
N ASP A 325 62.27 -18.86 -82.20
CA ASP A 325 60.90 -18.38 -81.94
C ASP A 325 60.09 -19.20 -80.92
N SER A 326 60.65 -20.24 -80.31
CA SER A 326 59.98 -20.99 -79.22
C SER A 326 60.40 -20.48 -77.84
N ARG A 327 60.25 -19.19 -77.56
CA ARG A 327 60.24 -18.68 -76.17
C ARG A 327 58.81 -18.38 -75.74
N PHE A 328 58.19 -19.38 -75.12
CA PHE A 328 56.98 -19.19 -74.33
C PHE A 328 57.22 -18.08 -73.31
N HIS A 329 56.49 -16.97 -73.48
CA HIS A 329 56.42 -15.86 -72.55
C HIS A 329 55.62 -16.32 -71.32
N ASN A 330 56.31 -16.78 -70.28
CA ASN A 330 55.70 -17.13 -69.01
C ASN A 330 55.56 -15.82 -68.19
N GLU A 331 54.51 -15.05 -68.48
CA GLU A 331 54.11 -13.94 -67.61
C GLU A 331 53.63 -14.51 -66.27
N GLN A 332 54.45 -14.29 -65.24
CA GLN A 332 54.05 -14.39 -63.85
C GLN A 332 52.96 -13.33 -63.57
N VAL A 333 51.70 -13.73 -63.68
CA VAL A 333 50.58 -13.00 -63.11
C VAL A 333 50.46 -13.42 -61.64
N SER A 334 50.96 -12.57 -60.77
CA SER A 334 50.74 -12.60 -59.33
C SER A 334 49.24 -12.45 -59.03
N THR A 335 48.58 -13.52 -58.62
CA THR A 335 47.27 -13.47 -57.95
C THR A 335 47.47 -13.23 -56.45
N PRO A 336 46.91 -12.16 -55.84
CA PRO A 336 46.66 -12.16 -54.41
C PRO A 336 45.23 -12.66 -54.19
N SER A 337 45.08 -13.94 -53.86
CA SER A 337 43.84 -14.43 -53.25
C SER A 337 44.19 -15.31 -52.06
N GLN A 338 44.32 -14.67 -50.91
CA GLN A 338 44.18 -15.34 -49.63
C GLN A 338 43.38 -14.41 -48.71
N THR A 339 42.07 -14.39 -48.96
CA THR A 339 41.09 -14.04 -47.93
C THR A 339 40.76 -15.32 -47.18
N ASP A 340 40.99 -15.29 -45.87
CA ASP A 340 40.60 -16.32 -44.92
C ASP A 340 39.09 -16.57 -44.99
N LEU A 341 38.71 -17.69 -45.58
CA LEU A 341 37.40 -18.32 -45.42
C LEU A 341 37.59 -19.54 -44.51
N PRO A 342 36.96 -19.58 -43.32
CA PRO A 342 37.06 -20.76 -42.47
C PRO A 342 36.29 -21.92 -43.10
N CYS A 343 36.93 -23.09 -43.06
CA CYS A 343 36.42 -24.37 -43.54
C CYS A 343 35.02 -24.71 -42.97
N SER A 344 34.13 -25.18 -43.83
CA SER A 344 32.76 -25.60 -43.51
C SER A 344 32.69 -26.80 -42.54
N GLU A 345 33.80 -27.49 -42.29
CA GLU A 345 33.89 -28.56 -41.29
C GLU A 345 34.21 -28.08 -39.88
N CYS A 346 34.69 -26.84 -39.69
CA CYS A 346 34.95 -26.28 -38.36
C CYS A 346 33.68 -25.71 -37.69
N VAL A 347 32.63 -25.37 -38.45
CA VAL A 347 31.36 -24.84 -37.92
C VAL A 347 30.46 -25.96 -37.35
N LYS A 348 30.63 -27.21 -37.79
CA LYS A 348 29.75 -28.32 -37.38
C LYS A 348 30.08 -28.95 -36.03
N ARG A 349 31.24 -28.69 -35.43
CA ARG A 349 31.65 -29.34 -34.16
C ARG A 349 31.44 -28.52 -32.88
N ASN A 350 31.08 -27.23 -32.99
CA ASN A 350 30.79 -26.36 -31.84
C ASN A 350 29.30 -25.92 -31.74
N GLY A 351 28.42 -26.42 -32.60
CA GLY A 351 27.01 -25.97 -32.67
C GLY A 351 26.06 -26.55 -31.62
N SER A 352 26.46 -27.53 -30.81
CA SER A 352 25.52 -28.30 -29.96
C SER A 352 25.60 -28.00 -28.45
N HIS A 353 26.43 -27.05 -28.01
CA HIS A 353 26.61 -26.77 -26.56
C HIS A 353 26.15 -25.36 -26.10
N GLY A 354 25.69 -24.49 -26.99
CA GLY A 354 25.26 -23.12 -26.65
C GLY A 354 23.87 -23.03 -26.01
N LEU A 355 22.86 -23.67 -26.60
CA LEU A 355 21.46 -23.53 -26.15
C LEU A 355 21.18 -24.16 -24.78
N ARG A 356 21.88 -25.25 -24.44
CA ARG A 356 21.70 -25.93 -23.16
C ARG A 356 22.28 -25.14 -21.99
N ARG A 357 23.26 -24.25 -22.20
CA ARG A 357 23.83 -23.38 -21.15
C ARG A 357 22.96 -22.14 -20.94
N TYR A 358 22.55 -21.49 -22.04
CA TYR A 358 21.69 -20.30 -22.02
C TYR A 358 20.29 -20.53 -21.44
N LEU A 359 19.74 -21.74 -21.51
CA LEU A 359 18.46 -22.07 -20.87
C LEU A 359 18.62 -22.55 -19.42
N TRP A 360 19.77 -23.09 -19.04
CA TRP A 360 19.98 -23.65 -17.69
C TRP A 360 20.30 -22.58 -16.65
N GLU A 361 21.04 -21.54 -17.01
CA GLU A 361 21.29 -20.39 -16.13
C GLU A 361 19.99 -19.69 -15.67
N PRO A 362 19.05 -19.31 -16.55
CA PRO A 362 17.80 -18.69 -16.12
C PRO A 362 16.86 -19.67 -15.41
N LEU A 363 16.90 -20.97 -15.77
CA LEU A 363 16.13 -21.99 -15.06
C LEU A 363 16.62 -22.19 -13.62
N LYS A 364 17.94 -22.13 -13.38
CA LYS A 364 18.50 -22.12 -12.02
C LYS A 364 18.04 -20.90 -11.22
N CYS A 365 18.07 -19.70 -11.83
CA CYS A 365 17.54 -18.50 -11.17
C CYS A 365 16.06 -18.64 -10.83
N LEU A 366 15.26 -19.24 -11.71
CA LEU A 366 13.84 -19.50 -11.44
C LEU A 366 13.65 -20.51 -10.30
N PHE A 367 14.43 -21.60 -10.26
CA PHE A 367 14.39 -22.55 -9.14
C PHE A 367 14.84 -21.92 -7.82
N GLN A 368 15.81 -21.01 -7.86
CA GLN A 368 16.29 -20.31 -6.68
C GLN A 368 15.27 -19.28 -6.18
N LEU A 369 14.62 -18.53 -7.07
CA LEU A 369 13.49 -17.66 -6.72
C LEU A 369 12.31 -18.46 -6.16
N PHE A 370 11.98 -19.60 -6.77
CA PHE A 370 10.94 -20.50 -6.30
C PHE A 370 11.26 -21.04 -4.90
N ALA A 371 12.51 -21.45 -4.66
CA ALA A 371 12.96 -21.91 -3.35
C ALA A 371 12.85 -20.81 -2.28
N VAL A 372 13.22 -19.57 -2.61
CA VAL A 372 13.06 -18.41 -1.71
C VAL A 372 11.58 -18.15 -1.40
N VAL A 373 10.71 -18.20 -2.41
CA VAL A 373 9.25 -18.03 -2.22
C VAL A 373 8.69 -19.15 -1.34
N CYS A 374 9.04 -20.40 -1.59
CA CYS A 374 8.64 -21.53 -0.75
C CYS A 374 9.15 -21.38 0.70
N PHE A 375 10.37 -20.87 0.89
CA PHE A 375 10.93 -20.62 2.22
C PHE A 375 10.15 -19.51 2.96
N MET A 376 9.78 -18.43 2.27
CA MET A 376 8.92 -17.38 2.84
C MET A 376 7.52 -17.90 3.18
N PHE A 377 6.94 -18.77 2.35
CA PHE A 377 5.67 -19.44 2.66
C PHE A 377 5.79 -20.38 3.87
N ALA A 378 6.90 -21.10 4.00
CA ALA A 378 7.15 -21.96 5.16
C ALA A 378 7.29 -21.14 6.45
N ILE A 379 8.01 -20.01 6.43
CA ILE A 379 8.16 -19.11 7.57
C ILE A 379 6.81 -18.51 7.97
N THR A 380 6.02 -18.03 7.01
CA THR A 380 4.69 -17.46 7.29
C THR A 380 3.72 -18.50 7.84
N ALA A 381 3.76 -19.74 7.34
CA ALA A 381 2.97 -20.85 7.89
C ALA A 381 3.41 -21.22 9.31
N LEU A 382 4.72 -21.32 9.57
CA LEU A 382 5.27 -21.56 10.93
C LEU A 382 4.88 -20.44 11.90
N TYR A 383 4.91 -19.18 11.47
CA TYR A 383 4.51 -18.03 12.28
C TYR A 383 3.00 -17.99 12.57
N GLY A 384 2.18 -18.36 11.58
CA GLY A 384 0.73 -18.51 11.75
C GLY A 384 0.36 -19.62 12.73
N VAL A 385 1.18 -20.68 12.81
CA VAL A 385 1.00 -21.79 13.75
C VAL A 385 1.48 -21.43 15.16
N THR A 386 2.58 -20.69 15.32
CA THR A 386 3.08 -20.29 16.66
C THR A 386 2.23 -19.20 17.31
N ARG A 387 1.68 -18.24 16.55
CA ARG A 387 0.70 -17.26 17.12
C ARG A 387 -0.64 -17.89 17.46
N ARG A 388 -1.06 -18.96 16.77
CA ARG A 388 -2.31 -19.69 17.08
C ARG A 388 -2.31 -20.35 18.46
N TRP A 389 -1.14 -20.53 19.08
CA TRP A 389 -1.00 -21.12 20.41
C TRP A 389 -1.06 -20.12 21.58
N GLN A 390 -1.03 -18.81 21.32
CA GLN A 390 -0.98 -17.77 22.38
C GLN A 390 -2.23 -16.88 22.50
N SER A 391 -3.32 -17.15 21.77
CA SER A 391 -4.57 -16.39 21.96
C SER A 391 -5.81 -17.27 21.81
N PRO A 392 -6.61 -17.45 22.88
CA PRO A 392 -7.98 -17.90 22.73
C PRO A 392 -8.85 -16.71 22.33
N CYS A 393 -9.71 -16.93 21.33
CA CYS A 393 -10.89 -16.13 20.99
C CYS A 393 -10.68 -14.81 20.21
N ILE A 394 -10.42 -14.89 18.89
CA ILE A 394 -10.78 -13.83 17.91
C ILE A 394 -11.28 -14.52 16.60
N PRO A 395 -12.32 -14.00 15.90
CA PRO A 395 -12.93 -14.69 14.76
C PRO A 395 -12.00 -14.79 13.55
N GLN A 396 -12.16 -15.87 12.80
CA GLN A 396 -11.42 -16.16 11.57
C GLN A 396 -11.86 -15.23 10.44
N THR A 397 -10.96 -14.36 9.98
CA THR A 397 -11.04 -13.74 8.65
C THR A 397 -10.00 -14.38 7.72
N PRO A 398 -10.40 -14.89 6.54
CA PRO A 398 -9.48 -15.52 5.61
C PRO A 398 -8.70 -14.45 4.83
N TRP A 399 -7.37 -14.50 4.92
CA TRP A 399 -6.45 -14.06 3.86
C TRP A 399 -6.53 -12.60 3.37
N SER A 400 -6.71 -11.63 4.26
CA SER A 400 -6.47 -10.22 3.90
C SER A 400 -5.01 -9.83 4.16
N TRP A 401 -4.20 -9.99 3.12
CA TRP A 401 -3.01 -9.18 2.78
C TRP A 401 -1.95 -8.96 3.87
N LEU A 402 -0.78 -9.58 3.65
CA LEU A 402 0.51 -9.14 4.17
C LEU A 402 0.67 -7.62 3.96
N GLN A 403 0.48 -6.83 5.01
CA GLN A 403 0.91 -5.45 5.00
C GLN A 403 2.43 -5.43 4.98
N LEU A 404 2.99 -4.77 3.96
CA LEU A 404 4.44 -4.56 3.80
C LEU A 404 5.07 -3.91 5.05
N ASN A 405 4.27 -3.21 5.85
CA ASN A 405 4.69 -2.57 7.10
C ASN A 405 5.12 -3.59 8.17
N ASP A 406 4.44 -4.74 8.30
CA ASP A 406 4.83 -5.78 9.25
C ASP A 406 6.15 -6.46 8.86
N LEU A 407 6.46 -6.47 7.56
CA LEU A 407 7.71 -7.02 7.02
C LEU A 407 8.88 -6.03 7.21
N MET A 408 8.62 -4.72 7.10
CA MET A 408 9.60 -3.67 7.35
C MET A 408 9.95 -3.53 8.84
N ASP A 409 8.97 -3.69 9.73
CA ASP A 409 9.22 -3.71 11.18
C ASP A 409 10.11 -4.88 11.62
N PHE A 410 10.08 -6.00 10.89
CA PHE A 410 10.96 -7.15 11.12
C PHE A 410 12.42 -6.88 10.70
N PHE A 411 12.65 -6.18 9.58
CA PHE A 411 14.02 -5.87 9.12
C PHE A 411 14.66 -4.68 9.83
N ILE A 412 13.86 -3.76 10.38
CA ILE A 412 14.37 -2.52 10.99
C ILE A 412 14.51 -2.61 12.52
N ARG A 413 13.85 -3.57 13.18
CA ARG A 413 14.16 -3.89 14.59
C ARG A 413 15.50 -4.61 14.71
N ILE A 414 16.58 -3.83 14.62
CA ILE A 414 17.86 -4.18 15.24
C ILE A 414 17.62 -4.06 16.75
N GLU A 415 17.45 -5.19 17.42
CA GLU A 415 17.53 -5.26 18.88
C GLU A 415 18.93 -4.80 19.30
N TYR A 416 19.01 -3.60 19.89
CA TYR A 416 20.14 -3.18 20.70
C TYR A 416 20.17 -4.07 21.94
N ILE A 417 20.81 -5.22 21.85
CA ILE A 417 21.25 -6.00 23.02
C ILE A 417 22.53 -5.33 23.51
N SER A 418 22.37 -4.38 24.42
CA SER A 418 23.45 -3.92 25.29
C SER A 418 22.96 -4.01 26.73
N ASP A 419 22.98 -5.22 27.28
CA ASP A 419 23.03 -5.41 28.72
C ASP A 419 24.43 -5.04 29.19
N VAL A 420 24.56 -3.82 29.76
CA VAL A 420 25.66 -3.46 30.65
C VAL A 420 25.14 -3.65 32.08
N PRO A 421 25.72 -4.54 32.89
CA PRO A 421 25.29 -4.68 34.28
C PRO A 421 25.87 -3.53 35.11
N MET A 422 25.00 -2.82 35.83
CA MET A 422 25.35 -2.13 37.08
C MET A 422 24.62 -2.82 38.23
#